data_AF-A0A3N6ZUA7-F1
#
_entry.id   AF-A0A3N6ZUA7-F1
#
_cell.length_a   1.000
_cell.length_b   1.000
_cell.length_c   1.000
_cell.angle_alpha   90.00
_cell.angle_beta   90.00
_cell.angle_gamma   90.00
#
_symmetry.space_group_name_H-M   'P 1'
#
loop_
_entity.id
_entity.type
_entity.pdbx_description
1 polymer ?
#
loop_
_entity_poly.entity_id
_entity_poly.type
_entity_poly.pdbx_seq_one_letter_code
_entity_poly.pdbx_strand_id
1 'polypeptide(L)'
;MKKYIVILGLLLWSSGISFAQVKILESYDFTKPGYTLVGVVNDKDTLSGFDPGNFYIDDITVLNRLKDSWYFAPGAIKPNCAPAINYWFYITKDGKEEARMILNSQCDILFTEKDLYAFNKSTLLDVRNSLKPAVFRTEQFATIREARASWKKYSSQKKLVYIDTPEWKRYEGQFRFVYPCTKEANCLQRSETIKKELIQAIQKAYPKEPFKINMINGMQSGDLVITVFSTRALSDRFKLYAKGDIIWKPFELELRSAWKP
;
A
#
# COMPACT_ATOMS: atom_id res chain seq x y z
N MET A 1 28.76 -9.44 -68.23
CA MET A 1 28.07 -8.36 -67.48
C MET A 1 26.86 -8.94 -66.76
N LYS A 2 26.96 -9.18 -65.45
CA LYS A 2 25.86 -9.69 -64.61
C LYS A 2 25.21 -8.48 -63.91
N LYS A 3 23.90 -8.28 -64.15
CA LYS A 3 23.09 -7.22 -63.53
C LYS A 3 22.67 -7.67 -62.13
N TYR A 4 22.99 -6.90 -61.11
CA TYR A 4 22.44 -7.07 -59.76
C TYR A 4 21.14 -6.27 -59.66
N ILE A 5 20.04 -6.97 -59.36
CA ILE A 5 18.76 -6.38 -58.98
C ILE A 5 18.82 -6.12 -57.48
N VAL A 6 18.81 -4.84 -57.09
CA VAL A 6 18.68 -4.42 -55.70
C VAL A 6 17.18 -4.36 -55.39
N ILE A 7 16.69 -5.28 -54.57
CA ILE A 7 15.34 -5.23 -54.01
C ILE A 7 15.41 -4.43 -52.71
N LEU A 8 14.86 -3.20 -52.73
CA LEU A 8 14.65 -2.38 -51.55
C LEU A 8 13.45 -2.96 -50.77
N GLY A 9 13.73 -3.66 -49.67
CA GLY A 9 12.71 -4.08 -48.70
C GLY A 9 12.39 -2.95 -47.74
N LEU A 10 11.30 -2.23 -47.98
CA LEU A 10 10.68 -1.31 -47.02
C LEU A 10 10.03 -2.13 -45.90
N LEU A 11 10.79 -2.40 -44.84
CA LEU A 11 10.28 -2.89 -43.56
C LEU A 11 9.53 -1.74 -42.85
N LEU A 12 8.22 -1.67 -43.07
CA LEU A 12 7.31 -0.93 -42.22
C LEU A 12 7.27 -1.59 -40.83
N TRP A 13 8.15 -1.12 -39.94
CA TRP A 13 8.01 -1.31 -38.51
C TRP A 13 6.77 -0.54 -38.05
N SER A 14 5.61 -1.20 -38.11
CA SER A 14 4.48 -0.82 -37.28
C SER A 14 4.85 -1.20 -35.85
N SER A 15 5.47 -0.25 -35.14
CA SER A 15 5.48 -0.24 -33.68
C SER A 15 4.04 -0.04 -33.22
N GLY A 16 3.25 -1.10 -33.29
CA GLY A 16 2.03 -1.23 -32.52
C GLY A 16 2.43 -1.19 -31.06
N ILE A 17 2.45 0.02 -30.48
CA ILE A 17 2.39 0.20 -29.04
C ILE A 17 1.02 -0.34 -28.66
N SER A 18 0.94 -1.66 -28.49
CA SER A 18 -0.18 -2.27 -27.81
C SER A 18 -0.09 -1.72 -26.39
N PHE A 19 -0.94 -0.74 -26.08
CA PHE A 19 -1.10 -0.27 -24.71
C PHE A 19 -1.59 -1.48 -23.91
N ALA A 20 -0.65 -2.17 -23.28
CA ALA A 20 -0.91 -3.42 -22.60
C ALA A 20 -1.93 -3.15 -21.49
N GLN A 21 -3.15 -3.63 -21.68
CA GLN A 21 -4.15 -3.63 -20.63
C GLN A 21 -3.67 -4.55 -19.51
N VAL A 22 -3.78 -4.09 -18.27
CA VAL A 22 -3.36 -4.84 -17.09
C VAL A 22 -4.57 -5.38 -16.36
N LYS A 23 -4.51 -6.66 -15.98
CA LYS A 23 -5.46 -7.29 -15.06
C LYS A 23 -4.93 -7.23 -13.64
N ILE A 24 -5.28 -6.19 -12.90
CA ILE A 24 -4.76 -6.00 -11.53
C ILE A 24 -5.24 -7.09 -10.55
N LEU A 25 -6.34 -7.78 -10.89
CA LEU A 25 -6.92 -8.85 -10.06
C LEU A 25 -6.42 -10.26 -10.44
N GLU A 26 -5.58 -10.40 -11.46
CA GLU A 26 -5.18 -11.71 -12.01
C GLU A 26 -4.51 -12.62 -10.97
N SER A 27 -3.72 -12.03 -10.06
CA SER A 27 -2.97 -12.77 -9.05
C SER A 27 -3.82 -13.36 -7.91
N TYR A 28 -5.10 -13.00 -7.80
CA TYR A 28 -5.98 -13.49 -6.73
C TYR A 28 -6.78 -14.70 -7.20
N ASP A 29 -6.74 -15.77 -6.39
CA ASP A 29 -7.50 -16.99 -6.63
C ASP A 29 -8.82 -16.93 -5.86
N PHE A 30 -9.80 -16.21 -6.41
CA PHE A 30 -11.11 -16.04 -5.80
C PHE A 30 -11.94 -17.33 -5.73
N THR A 31 -11.49 -18.43 -6.34
CA THR A 31 -12.12 -19.75 -6.16
C THR A 31 -11.88 -20.30 -4.75
N LYS A 32 -10.83 -19.82 -4.07
CA LYS A 32 -10.58 -20.15 -2.67
C LYS A 32 -11.50 -19.31 -1.76
N PRO A 33 -11.99 -19.91 -0.65
CA PRO A 33 -12.82 -19.18 0.29
C PRO A 33 -12.05 -18.06 1.00
N GLY A 34 -12.79 -17.14 1.61
CA GLY A 34 -12.26 -16.09 2.47
C GLY A 34 -11.95 -14.78 1.76
N TYR A 35 -11.97 -14.73 0.43
CA TYR A 35 -11.76 -13.47 -0.30
C TYR A 35 -12.94 -12.51 -0.18
N THR A 36 -12.65 -11.22 -0.08
CA THR A 36 -13.65 -10.16 -0.13
C THR A 36 -13.05 -8.90 -0.76
N LEU A 37 -13.78 -8.27 -1.67
CA LEU A 37 -13.49 -6.91 -2.14
C LEU A 37 -14.27 -5.93 -1.25
N VAL A 38 -13.59 -4.99 -0.61
CA VAL A 38 -14.20 -3.99 0.28
C VAL A 38 -13.97 -2.60 -0.28
N GLY A 39 -15.02 -1.81 -0.43
CA GLY A 39 -14.95 -0.39 -0.77
C GLY A 39 -15.22 0.47 0.46
N VAL A 40 -14.30 1.39 0.78
CA VAL A 40 -14.44 2.33 1.89
C VAL A 40 -14.38 3.75 1.35
N VAL A 41 -15.38 4.55 1.71
CA VAL A 41 -15.44 5.99 1.40
C VAL A 41 -14.39 6.71 2.25
N ASN A 42 -13.52 7.48 1.60
CA ASN A 42 -12.47 8.25 2.29
C ASN A 42 -12.76 9.76 2.32
N ASP A 43 -13.55 10.27 1.37
CA ASP A 43 -13.99 11.66 1.32
C ASP A 43 -15.48 11.75 0.97
N LYS A 44 -16.14 12.85 1.35
CA LYS A 44 -17.57 13.09 1.10
C LYS A 44 -17.91 13.31 -0.37
N ASP A 45 -16.90 13.47 -1.23
CA ASP A 45 -17.09 13.58 -2.66
C ASP A 45 -17.59 12.25 -3.22
N THR A 46 -18.90 12.20 -3.43
CA THR A 46 -19.61 11.06 -4.02
C THR A 46 -19.12 10.81 -5.44
N LEU A 47 -19.02 9.54 -5.81
CA LEU A 47 -18.94 9.13 -7.21
C LEU A 47 -20.14 9.73 -7.97
N SER A 48 -19.88 10.67 -8.88
CA SER A 48 -20.91 11.34 -9.68
C SER A 48 -21.91 10.35 -10.28
N GLY A 49 -23.16 10.39 -9.81
CA GLY A 49 -24.28 9.57 -10.31
C GLY A 49 -24.49 8.21 -9.62
N PHE A 50 -23.58 7.76 -8.75
CA PHE A 50 -23.73 6.51 -7.99
C PHE A 50 -22.81 6.47 -6.77
N ASP A 51 -23.38 6.57 -5.57
CA ASP A 51 -22.62 6.43 -4.33
C ASP A 51 -22.98 5.12 -3.61
N PRO A 52 -22.14 4.07 -3.70
CA PRO A 52 -22.40 2.81 -3.01
C PRO A 52 -22.16 2.88 -1.49
N GLY A 53 -21.63 3.99 -0.97
CA GLY A 53 -21.18 4.09 0.41
C GLY A 53 -20.07 3.07 0.73
N ASN A 54 -19.95 2.68 2.00
CA ASN A 54 -19.07 1.58 2.37
C ASN A 54 -19.72 0.25 1.99
N PHE A 55 -19.00 -0.60 1.26
CA PHE A 55 -19.54 -1.86 0.77
C PHE A 55 -18.53 -3.01 0.80
N TYR A 56 -19.04 -4.22 0.62
CA TYR A 56 -18.23 -5.41 0.37
C TYR A 56 -18.88 -6.34 -0.66
N ILE A 57 -18.06 -7.14 -1.33
CA ILE A 57 -18.45 -8.27 -2.18
C ILE A 57 -17.66 -9.49 -1.71
N ASP A 58 -18.37 -10.51 -1.23
CA ASP A 58 -17.82 -11.81 -0.79
C ASP A 58 -18.36 -13.00 -1.62
N ASP A 59 -19.10 -12.71 -2.70
CA ASP A 59 -19.61 -13.71 -3.62
C ASP A 59 -18.52 -14.10 -4.64
N ILE A 60 -18.13 -15.38 -4.62
CA ILE A 60 -17.06 -15.93 -5.47
C ILE A 60 -17.36 -15.73 -6.97
N THR A 61 -18.61 -15.89 -7.39
CA THR A 61 -19.00 -15.73 -8.80
C THR A 61 -18.86 -14.28 -9.23
N VAL A 62 -19.27 -13.33 -8.38
CA VAL A 62 -19.11 -11.90 -8.66
C VAL A 62 -17.64 -11.50 -8.67
N LEU A 63 -16.84 -11.97 -7.72
CA LEU A 63 -15.40 -11.68 -7.65
C LEU A 63 -14.64 -12.19 -8.88
N ASN A 64 -14.93 -13.42 -9.34
CA ASN A 64 -14.32 -13.94 -10.57
C ASN A 64 -14.79 -13.17 -11.81
N ARG A 65 -16.07 -12.77 -11.89
CA ARG A 65 -16.55 -11.89 -12.97
C ARG A 65 -15.80 -10.56 -13.00
N LEU A 66 -15.54 -9.95 -11.84
CA LEU A 66 -14.73 -8.72 -11.74
C LEU A 66 -13.31 -9.00 -12.23
N LYS A 67 -12.68 -10.07 -11.75
CA LYS A 67 -11.33 -10.49 -12.19
C LYS A 67 -11.22 -10.61 -13.72
N ASP A 68 -12.23 -11.19 -14.36
CA ASP A 68 -12.24 -11.46 -15.79
C ASP A 68 -12.54 -10.22 -16.64
N SER A 69 -13.27 -9.24 -16.10
CA SER A 69 -13.76 -8.06 -16.82
C SER A 69 -12.96 -6.78 -16.53
N TRP A 70 -12.21 -6.73 -15.43
CA TRP A 70 -11.47 -5.54 -15.03
C TRP A 70 -10.12 -5.46 -15.72
N TYR A 71 -10.13 -4.82 -16.89
CA TYR A 71 -8.94 -4.46 -17.65
C TYR A 71 -8.64 -2.99 -17.52
N PHE A 72 -7.39 -2.69 -17.22
CA PHE A 72 -6.95 -1.33 -16.95
C PHE A 72 -5.94 -0.88 -17.98
N ALA A 73 -6.27 0.18 -18.71
CA ALA A 73 -5.26 0.90 -19.48
C ALA A 73 -4.34 1.67 -18.50
N PRO A 74 -3.06 1.87 -18.85
CA PRO A 74 -2.20 2.79 -18.11
C PRO A 74 -2.89 4.15 -17.96
N GLY A 75 -2.91 4.68 -16.74
CA GLY A 75 -3.47 5.99 -16.48
C GLY A 75 -2.45 7.09 -16.75
N ALA A 76 -2.91 8.34 -16.73
CA ALA A 76 -2.04 9.51 -16.67
C ALA A 76 -2.70 10.56 -15.77
N ILE A 77 -1.91 11.16 -14.88
CA ILE A 77 -2.39 12.27 -14.03
C ILE A 77 -2.65 13.47 -14.94
N LYS A 78 -3.90 13.94 -14.98
CA LYS A 78 -4.29 15.10 -15.77
C LYS A 78 -3.81 16.39 -15.08
N PRO A 79 -3.41 17.45 -15.82
CA PRO A 79 -2.86 18.70 -15.25
C PRO A 79 -3.75 19.43 -14.23
N ASN A 80 -5.06 19.13 -14.19
CA ASN A 80 -6.03 19.73 -13.27
C ASN A 80 -6.64 18.69 -12.31
N CYS A 81 -5.96 17.55 -12.12
CA CYS A 81 -6.39 16.53 -11.20
C CYS A 81 -6.04 16.92 -9.77
N ALA A 82 -7.02 17.42 -9.01
CA ALA A 82 -6.84 17.59 -7.57
C ALA A 82 -6.71 16.21 -6.90
N PRO A 83 -5.89 16.07 -5.83
CA PRO A 83 -5.76 14.82 -5.09
C PRO A 83 -6.99 14.59 -4.19
N ALA A 84 -8.15 14.37 -4.79
CA ALA A 84 -9.33 13.89 -4.08
C ALA A 84 -9.27 12.37 -4.04
N ILE A 85 -9.10 11.80 -2.85
CA ILE A 85 -9.16 10.35 -2.65
C ILE A 85 -10.56 10.00 -2.19
N ASN A 86 -11.38 9.54 -3.13
CA ASN A 86 -12.79 9.27 -2.87
C ASN A 86 -12.99 7.89 -2.24
N TYR A 87 -12.28 6.88 -2.75
CA TYR A 87 -12.52 5.49 -2.37
C TYR A 87 -11.22 4.72 -2.16
N TRP A 88 -11.21 3.88 -1.13
CA TRP A 88 -10.22 2.84 -0.93
C TRP A 88 -10.86 1.49 -1.23
N PHE A 89 -10.29 0.75 -2.17
CA PHE A 89 -10.65 -0.63 -2.45
C PHE A 89 -9.62 -1.55 -1.83
N TYR A 90 -10.09 -2.51 -1.05
CA TYR A 90 -9.26 -3.53 -0.43
C TYR A 90 -9.62 -4.88 -0.99
N ILE A 91 -8.62 -5.61 -1.49
CA ILE A 91 -8.73 -7.06 -1.64
C ILE A 91 -8.28 -7.65 -0.32
N THR A 92 -9.15 -8.45 0.27
CA THR A 92 -8.90 -9.07 1.56
C THR A 92 -9.05 -10.57 1.49
N LYS A 93 -8.35 -11.28 2.37
CA LYS A 93 -8.53 -12.71 2.62
C LYS A 93 -8.66 -12.94 4.12
N ASP A 94 -9.77 -13.55 4.52
CA ASP A 94 -10.14 -13.75 5.93
C ASP A 94 -10.09 -12.42 6.72
N GLY A 95 -10.54 -11.34 6.08
CA GLY A 95 -10.54 -9.97 6.61
C GLY A 95 -9.20 -9.26 6.62
N LYS A 96 -8.09 -9.91 6.24
CA LYS A 96 -6.76 -9.28 6.17
C LYS A 96 -6.49 -8.72 4.79
N GLU A 97 -5.87 -7.54 4.74
CA GLU A 97 -5.48 -6.89 3.48
C GLU A 97 -4.45 -7.73 2.70
N GLU A 98 -4.77 -8.03 1.44
CA GLU A 98 -3.89 -8.64 0.44
C GLU A 98 -3.43 -7.62 -0.61
N ALA A 99 -4.26 -6.61 -0.87
CA ALA A 99 -3.89 -5.43 -1.63
C ALA A 99 -4.86 -4.28 -1.37
N ARG A 100 -4.37 -3.08 -1.68
CA ARG A 100 -5.12 -1.85 -1.64
C ARG A 100 -5.00 -1.11 -2.97
N MET A 101 -6.13 -0.54 -3.39
CA MET A 101 -6.23 0.35 -4.53
C MET A 101 -6.95 1.61 -4.09
N ILE A 102 -6.58 2.75 -4.65
CA ILE A 102 -7.12 4.05 -4.26
C ILE A 102 -7.74 4.68 -5.49
N LEU A 103 -9.01 5.04 -5.43
CA LEU A 103 -9.71 5.69 -6.54
C LEU A 103 -9.82 7.18 -6.28
N ASN A 104 -9.24 7.95 -7.19
CA ASN A 104 -9.60 9.34 -7.42
C ASN A 104 -10.67 9.37 -8.51
N SER A 105 -11.90 9.55 -8.08
CA SER A 105 -13.07 9.55 -8.96
C SER A 105 -13.24 10.86 -9.72
N GLN A 106 -12.61 11.96 -9.30
CA GLN A 106 -12.64 13.20 -10.06
C GLN A 106 -11.79 13.08 -11.33
N CYS A 107 -10.73 12.27 -11.28
CA CYS A 107 -9.79 12.11 -12.38
C CYS A 107 -9.94 10.79 -13.13
N ASP A 108 -10.80 9.89 -12.65
CA ASP A 108 -10.95 8.53 -13.17
C ASP A 108 -9.62 7.77 -13.13
N ILE A 109 -8.92 7.85 -11.99
CA ILE A 109 -7.61 7.21 -11.79
C ILE A 109 -7.67 6.28 -10.59
N LEU A 110 -7.22 5.04 -10.80
CA LEU A 110 -7.00 4.05 -9.78
C LEU A 110 -5.50 3.92 -9.51
N PHE A 111 -5.07 4.28 -8.31
CA PHE A 111 -3.70 4.09 -7.83
C PHE A 111 -3.57 2.72 -7.18
N THR A 112 -2.48 2.02 -7.49
CA THR A 112 -2.08 0.78 -6.84
C THR A 112 -0.68 0.95 -6.25
N GLU A 113 -0.16 -0.07 -5.57
CA GLU A 113 1.25 -0.05 -5.12
C GLU A 113 2.26 -0.04 -6.27
N LYS A 114 1.86 -0.52 -7.46
CA LYS A 114 2.77 -0.70 -8.61
C LYS A 114 2.71 0.47 -9.57
N ASP A 115 1.50 0.90 -9.91
CA ASP A 115 1.26 1.88 -10.96
C ASP A 115 -0.12 2.54 -10.79
N LEU A 116 -0.43 3.46 -11.70
CA LEU A 116 -1.70 4.15 -11.81
C LEU A 116 -2.42 3.78 -13.12
N TYR A 117 -3.73 3.69 -13.05
CA TYR A 117 -4.57 3.14 -14.12
C TYR A 117 -5.77 4.04 -14.39
N ALA A 118 -6.20 4.10 -15.64
CA ALA A 118 -7.49 4.71 -15.98
C ALA A 118 -8.63 3.85 -15.42
N PHE A 119 -9.60 4.47 -14.76
CA PHE A 119 -10.72 3.80 -14.10
C PHE A 119 -12.05 4.16 -14.73
N ASN A 120 -12.76 3.18 -15.29
CA ASN A 120 -14.11 3.40 -15.76
C ASN A 120 -15.13 3.20 -14.62
N LYS A 121 -15.82 4.28 -14.21
CA LYS A 121 -16.83 4.19 -13.13
C LYS A 121 -18.00 3.26 -13.45
N SER A 122 -18.33 3.05 -14.73
CA SER A 122 -19.44 2.14 -15.12
C SER A 122 -19.21 0.71 -14.62
N THR A 123 -17.94 0.33 -14.44
CA THR A 123 -17.54 -0.96 -13.92
C THR A 123 -18.14 -1.28 -12.54
N LEU A 124 -18.35 -0.27 -11.69
CA LEU A 124 -19.04 -0.45 -10.41
C LEU A 124 -20.56 -0.55 -10.56
N LEU A 125 -21.12 0.12 -11.57
CA LEU A 125 -22.55 0.03 -11.89
C LEU A 125 -22.95 -1.38 -12.31
N ASP A 126 -22.07 -2.07 -13.06
CA ASP A 126 -22.29 -3.44 -13.54
C ASP A 126 -22.47 -4.45 -12.39
N VAL A 127 -21.95 -4.13 -11.20
CA VAL A 127 -22.05 -4.96 -10.01
C VAL A 127 -22.84 -4.33 -8.87
N ARG A 128 -23.57 -3.24 -9.13
CA ARG A 128 -24.30 -2.46 -8.10
C ARG A 128 -25.22 -3.32 -7.23
N ASN A 129 -25.89 -4.30 -7.83
CA ASN A 129 -26.84 -5.19 -7.13
C ASN A 129 -26.13 -6.23 -6.26
N SER A 130 -24.82 -6.40 -6.42
CA SER A 130 -23.98 -7.32 -5.65
C SER A 130 -23.25 -6.61 -4.51
N LEU A 131 -23.33 -5.28 -4.42
CA LEU A 131 -22.69 -4.51 -3.35
C LEU A 131 -23.49 -4.67 -2.06
N LYS A 132 -22.90 -5.32 -1.05
CA LYS A 132 -23.50 -5.44 0.28
C LYS A 132 -22.98 -4.30 1.16
N PRO A 133 -23.81 -3.65 1.98
CA PRO A 133 -23.37 -2.55 2.83
C PRO A 133 -22.37 -3.04 3.87
N ALA A 134 -21.31 -2.25 4.14
CA ALA A 134 -20.32 -2.53 5.16
C ALA A 134 -20.37 -1.47 6.28
N VAL A 135 -20.27 -1.91 7.53
CA VAL A 135 -20.11 -1.01 8.68
C VAL A 135 -18.63 -0.76 8.90
N PHE A 136 -18.17 0.44 8.57
CA PHE A 136 -16.80 0.87 8.83
C PHE A 136 -16.68 1.43 10.26
N ARG A 137 -15.61 1.06 10.95
CA ARG A 137 -15.31 1.49 12.32
C ARG A 137 -13.86 1.89 12.44
N THR A 138 -13.65 3.00 13.11
CA THR A 138 -12.35 3.46 13.58
C THR A 138 -12.39 3.47 15.10
N GLU A 139 -11.46 2.76 15.72
CA GLU A 139 -11.34 2.69 17.18
C GLU A 139 -9.96 3.16 17.59
N GLN A 140 -9.91 4.03 18.60
CA GLN A 140 -8.68 4.53 19.19
C GLN A 140 -8.47 3.87 20.56
N PHE A 141 -7.22 3.54 20.88
CA PHE A 141 -6.86 2.87 22.12
C PHE A 141 -5.91 3.74 22.96
N ALA A 142 -6.06 3.66 24.28
CA ALA A 142 -5.15 4.32 25.21
C ALA A 142 -3.81 3.56 25.31
N THR A 143 -3.81 2.25 25.14
CA THR A 143 -2.62 1.42 25.32
C THR A 143 -2.37 0.43 24.20
N ILE A 144 -1.09 0.10 23.98
CA ILE A 144 -0.68 -0.88 22.95
C ILE A 144 -1.22 -2.28 23.24
N ARG A 145 -1.38 -2.63 24.53
CA ARG A 145 -1.92 -3.90 24.97
C ARG A 145 -3.38 -4.05 24.55
N GLU A 146 -4.19 -3.02 24.78
CA GLU A 146 -5.59 -2.99 24.35
C GLU A 146 -5.71 -3.06 22.84
N ALA A 147 -4.96 -2.23 22.11
CA ALA A 147 -4.97 -2.21 20.66
C ALA A 147 -4.67 -3.59 20.04
N ARG A 148 -3.61 -4.26 20.53
CA ARG A 148 -3.24 -5.62 20.08
C ARG A 148 -4.26 -6.68 20.47
N ALA A 149 -4.86 -6.57 21.66
CA ALA A 149 -5.92 -7.48 22.09
C ALA A 149 -7.18 -7.33 21.22
N SER A 150 -7.60 -6.10 20.92
CA SER A 150 -8.73 -5.80 20.04
C SER A 150 -8.48 -6.27 18.61
N TRP A 151 -7.29 -6.01 18.06
CA TRP A 151 -6.91 -6.53 16.73
C TRP A 151 -7.01 -8.07 16.67
N LYS A 152 -6.46 -8.77 17.67
CA LYS A 152 -6.53 -10.23 17.75
C LYS A 152 -7.98 -10.74 17.89
N LYS A 153 -8.80 -10.06 18.69
CA LYS A 153 -10.22 -10.36 18.84
C LYS A 153 -10.95 -10.20 17.50
N TYR A 154 -10.79 -9.06 16.84
CA TYR A 154 -11.52 -8.74 15.61
C TYR A 154 -11.14 -9.64 14.45
N SER A 155 -9.84 -9.92 14.26
CA SER A 155 -9.34 -10.84 13.22
C SER A 155 -9.84 -12.28 13.31
N SER A 156 -10.51 -12.67 14.41
CA SER A 156 -11.13 -13.99 14.56
C SER A 156 -12.64 -14.01 14.29
N GLN A 157 -13.25 -12.85 14.05
CA GLN A 157 -14.70 -12.74 13.93
C GLN A 157 -15.19 -12.98 12.50
N LYS A 158 -16.22 -13.83 12.36
CA LYS A 158 -16.81 -14.18 11.06
C LYS A 158 -17.45 -13.01 10.29
N LYS A 159 -17.88 -11.97 11.01
CA LYS A 159 -18.46 -10.76 10.40
C LYS A 159 -17.41 -9.77 9.91
N LEU A 160 -16.13 -9.97 10.23
CA LEU A 160 -15.06 -9.09 9.76
C LEU A 160 -14.87 -9.29 8.24
N VAL A 161 -14.86 -8.19 7.48
CA VAL A 161 -14.51 -8.21 6.05
C VAL A 161 -13.23 -7.45 5.77
N TYR A 162 -12.80 -6.56 6.66
CA TYR A 162 -11.52 -5.86 6.57
C TYR A 162 -11.02 -5.48 7.96
N ILE A 163 -9.72 -5.62 8.19
CA ILE A 163 -9.00 -5.03 9.30
C ILE A 163 -7.64 -4.56 8.80
N ASP A 164 -7.21 -3.37 9.23
CA ASP A 164 -5.88 -2.90 8.91
C ASP A 164 -4.78 -3.80 9.51
N THR A 165 -3.55 -3.65 8.99
CA THR A 165 -2.35 -4.26 9.58
C THR A 165 -1.41 -3.14 9.99
N PRO A 166 -1.63 -2.54 11.17
CA PRO A 166 -0.95 -1.33 11.55
C PRO A 166 0.44 -1.65 12.10
N GLU A 167 1.37 -0.71 11.97
CA GLU A 167 2.76 -0.93 12.40
C GLU A 167 2.89 -1.20 13.90
N TRP A 168 1.97 -0.63 14.69
CA TRP A 168 1.93 -0.81 16.13
C TRP A 168 1.67 -2.28 16.53
N LYS A 169 1.21 -3.13 15.62
CA LYS A 169 1.13 -4.58 15.86
C LYS A 169 2.50 -5.21 16.17
N ARG A 170 3.58 -4.67 15.60
CA ARG A 170 4.95 -5.17 15.80
C ARG A 170 5.83 -4.22 16.61
N TYR A 171 5.61 -2.92 16.47
CA TYR A 171 6.43 -1.88 17.07
C TYR A 171 5.56 -1.01 18.00
N GLU A 172 6.15 -0.09 18.75
CA GLU A 172 5.41 0.81 19.66
C GLU A 172 5.55 2.28 19.27
N GLY A 173 6.60 2.59 18.51
CA GLY A 173 6.87 3.91 18.01
C GLY A 173 8.13 3.93 17.19
N GLN A 174 8.68 5.12 17.03
CA GLN A 174 9.90 5.35 16.29
C GLN A 174 10.80 6.39 16.95
N PHE A 175 12.09 6.30 16.66
CA PHE A 175 13.07 7.34 16.96
C PHE A 175 14.02 7.52 15.77
N ARG A 176 14.80 8.59 15.78
CA ARG A 176 15.76 8.91 14.72
C ARG A 176 17.17 9.03 15.24
N PHE A 177 18.13 8.71 14.39
CA PHE A 177 19.53 9.09 14.55
C PHE A 177 20.12 9.43 13.18
N VAL A 178 21.25 10.13 13.20
CA VAL A 178 21.99 10.50 11.99
C VAL A 178 23.17 9.55 11.85
N TYR A 179 23.29 8.92 10.68
CA TYR A 179 24.48 8.18 10.31
C TYR A 179 25.44 9.12 9.57
N PRO A 180 26.62 9.42 10.16
CA PRO A 180 27.54 10.38 9.58
C PRO A 180 28.19 9.79 8.33
N CYS A 181 28.14 10.55 7.24
CA CYS A 181 28.78 10.20 5.99
C CYS A 181 30.15 10.87 5.91
N THR A 182 31.23 10.10 5.92
CA THR A 182 32.56 10.67 5.70
C THR A 182 32.65 11.22 4.27
N LYS A 183 33.28 12.38 4.09
CA LYS A 183 33.37 13.09 2.79
C LYS A 183 33.95 12.24 1.66
N GLU A 184 34.72 11.20 1.98
CA GLU A 184 35.35 10.27 1.04
C GLU A 184 34.40 9.14 0.60
N ALA A 185 33.30 8.88 1.32
CA ALA A 185 32.36 7.82 1.02
C ALA A 185 31.01 8.40 0.55
N ASN A 186 30.68 8.16 -0.73
CA ASN A 186 29.36 8.52 -1.27
C ASN A 186 28.29 7.60 -0.67
N CYS A 187 27.75 7.97 0.50
CA CYS A 187 26.73 7.22 1.23
C CYS A 187 25.49 6.89 0.40
N LEU A 188 25.12 7.73 -0.56
CA LEU A 188 23.97 7.50 -1.43
C LEU A 188 24.16 6.22 -2.27
N GLN A 189 25.34 6.07 -2.86
CA GLN A 189 25.69 4.90 -3.66
C GLN A 189 25.82 3.63 -2.81
N ARG A 190 26.12 3.78 -1.51
CA ARG A 190 26.27 2.67 -0.56
C ARG A 190 25.05 2.47 0.35
N SER A 191 23.95 3.16 0.09
CA SER A 191 22.77 3.20 0.95
C SER A 191 22.28 1.80 1.34
N GLU A 192 22.09 0.91 0.37
CA GLU A 192 21.65 -0.47 0.66
C GLU A 192 22.67 -1.28 1.48
N THR A 193 23.97 -1.07 1.27
CA THR A 193 25.02 -1.70 2.06
C THR A 193 25.02 -1.17 3.49
N ILE A 194 24.95 0.16 3.67
CA ILE A 194 24.86 0.82 4.98
C ILE A 194 23.62 0.35 5.74
N LYS A 195 22.47 0.24 5.04
CA LYS A 195 21.24 -0.28 5.64
C LYS A 195 21.42 -1.69 6.19
N LYS A 196 22.08 -2.59 5.44
CA LYS A 196 22.39 -3.95 5.90
C LYS A 196 23.34 -3.96 7.09
N GLU A 197 24.41 -3.17 7.05
CA GLU A 197 25.37 -3.01 8.14
C GLU A 197 24.69 -2.50 9.42
N LEU A 198 23.82 -1.49 9.30
CA LEU A 198 23.03 -0.95 10.42
C LEU A 198 22.08 -1.98 11.01
N ILE A 199 21.36 -2.75 10.17
CA ILE A 199 20.50 -3.83 10.64
C ILE A 199 21.32 -4.85 11.44
N GLN A 200 22.48 -5.26 10.92
CA GLN A 200 23.35 -6.22 11.62
C GLN A 200 23.88 -5.66 12.94
N ALA A 201 24.31 -4.40 12.97
CA ALA A 201 24.81 -3.74 14.17
C ALA A 201 23.73 -3.64 15.26
N ILE A 202 22.52 -3.20 14.89
CA ILE A 202 21.38 -3.10 15.81
C ILE A 202 20.99 -4.50 16.30
N GLN A 203 20.88 -5.48 15.41
CA GLN A 203 20.52 -6.86 15.78
C GLN A 203 21.58 -7.48 16.71
N LYS A 204 22.87 -7.20 16.50
CA LYS A 204 23.95 -7.68 17.38
C LYS A 204 23.88 -7.06 18.77
N ALA A 205 23.59 -5.77 18.86
CA ALA A 205 23.49 -5.06 20.14
C ALA A 205 22.18 -5.36 20.89
N TYR A 206 21.08 -5.61 20.17
CA TYR A 206 19.74 -5.81 20.71
C TYR A 206 19.06 -7.07 20.13
N PRO A 207 19.61 -8.27 20.34
CA PRO A 207 19.23 -9.49 19.61
C PRO A 207 17.80 -9.98 19.83
N LYS A 208 17.14 -9.52 20.90
CA LYS A 208 15.78 -9.94 21.26
C LYS A 208 14.72 -8.88 20.93
N GLU A 209 15.13 -7.70 20.47
CA GLU A 209 14.21 -6.59 20.24
C GLU A 209 13.77 -6.56 18.78
N PRO A 210 12.46 -6.50 18.49
CA PRO A 210 11.99 -6.33 17.13
C PRO A 210 12.24 -4.89 16.68
N PHE A 211 12.79 -4.73 15.47
CA PHE A 211 12.90 -3.43 14.83
C PHE A 211 12.76 -3.53 13.31
N LYS A 212 12.59 -2.37 12.67
CA LYS A 212 12.91 -2.14 11.26
C LYS A 212 13.51 -0.74 11.13
N ILE A 213 14.22 -0.49 10.04
CA ILE A 213 14.75 0.83 9.75
C ILE A 213 14.27 1.33 8.38
N ASN A 214 13.92 2.61 8.34
CA ASN A 214 13.81 3.37 7.10
C ASN A 214 14.95 4.38 7.06
N MET A 215 15.43 4.65 5.85
CA MET A 215 16.53 5.56 5.63
C MET A 215 16.12 6.55 4.55
N ILE A 216 16.33 7.83 4.85
CA ILE A 216 16.10 8.92 3.92
C ILE A 216 17.34 9.81 3.89
N ASN A 217 17.52 10.53 2.80
CA ASN A 217 18.63 11.45 2.64
C ASN A 217 18.40 12.69 3.51
N GLY A 218 19.41 13.09 4.27
CA GLY A 218 19.41 14.38 4.95
C GLY A 218 19.45 15.51 3.93
N MET A 219 18.67 16.57 4.17
CA MET A 219 18.48 17.66 3.21
C MET A 219 19.74 18.50 2.93
N GLN A 220 20.77 18.47 3.81
CA GLN A 220 21.84 19.48 3.77
C GLN A 220 23.29 18.97 3.89
N SER A 221 23.54 17.74 4.33
CA SER A 221 24.91 17.30 4.68
C SER A 221 25.42 16.04 3.96
N GLY A 222 24.60 15.40 3.12
CA GLY A 222 24.92 14.08 2.57
C GLY A 222 24.83 12.96 3.60
N ASP A 223 24.46 13.27 4.85
CA ASP A 223 24.19 12.29 5.89
C ASP A 223 22.90 11.51 5.63
N LEU A 224 22.82 10.34 6.25
CA LEU A 224 21.64 9.48 6.20
C LEU A 224 20.84 9.64 7.50
N VAL A 225 19.57 10.02 7.37
CA VAL A 225 18.65 10.07 8.51
C VAL A 225 18.00 8.70 8.63
N ILE A 226 18.27 8.02 9.75
CA ILE A 226 17.77 6.68 10.03
C ILE A 226 16.58 6.80 10.97
N THR A 227 15.41 6.34 10.53
CA THR A 227 14.23 6.16 11.39
C THR A 227 14.14 4.70 11.81
N VAL A 228 14.19 4.45 13.11
CA VAL A 228 14.08 3.12 13.70
C VAL A 228 12.69 2.94 14.28
N PHE A 229 11.95 1.97 13.79
CA PHE A 229 10.65 1.56 14.30
C PHE A 229 10.91 0.41 15.27
N SER A 230 10.49 0.54 16.52
CA SER A 230 10.89 -0.40 17.58
C SER A 230 9.95 -0.33 18.79
N THR A 231 10.27 -1.11 19.83
CA THR A 231 9.69 -0.98 21.18
C THR A 231 10.26 0.25 21.88
N ARG A 232 9.55 0.75 22.90
CA ARG A 232 10.08 1.82 23.76
C ARG A 232 11.37 1.39 24.45
N ALA A 233 11.44 0.12 24.89
CA ALA A 233 12.60 -0.46 25.57
C ALA A 233 13.88 -0.51 24.71
N LEU A 234 13.77 -0.73 23.40
CA LEU A 234 14.93 -0.60 22.50
C LEU A 234 15.37 0.86 22.43
N SER A 235 14.45 1.80 22.19
CA SER A 235 14.80 3.22 22.12
C SER A 235 15.51 3.67 23.39
N ASP A 236 14.96 3.43 24.57
CA ASP A 236 15.53 3.91 25.84
C ASP A 236 16.95 3.38 26.10
N ARG A 237 17.30 2.20 25.57
CA ARG A 237 18.63 1.58 25.70
C ARG A 237 19.52 1.78 24.48
N PHE A 238 19.07 2.51 23.46
CA PHE A 238 19.81 2.70 22.22
C PHE A 238 21.06 3.55 22.45
N LYS A 239 22.24 2.98 22.19
CA LYS A 239 23.56 3.62 22.42
C LYS A 239 24.51 3.55 21.23
N LEU A 240 24.10 2.96 20.10
CA LEU A 240 24.96 2.82 18.92
C LEU A 240 25.26 4.15 18.25
N TYR A 241 24.30 5.07 18.28
CA TYR A 241 24.41 6.42 17.72
C TYR A 241 23.69 7.42 18.61
N ALA A 242 24.12 8.68 18.57
CA ALA A 242 23.41 9.77 19.20
C ALA A 242 22.03 9.94 18.53
N LYS A 243 20.97 9.97 19.33
CA LYS A 243 19.62 10.23 18.83
C LYS A 243 19.53 11.65 18.28
N GLY A 244 18.77 11.80 17.21
CA GLY A 244 18.49 13.08 16.58
C GLY A 244 17.31 13.81 17.22
N ASP A 245 16.59 14.56 16.40
CA ASP A 245 15.40 15.34 16.72
C ASP A 245 14.27 14.51 17.36
N ILE A 246 14.03 13.30 16.85
CA ILE A 246 13.00 12.41 17.38
C ILE A 246 13.66 11.41 18.34
N ILE A 247 13.62 11.73 19.64
CA ILE A 247 14.08 10.84 20.71
C ILE A 247 13.13 9.64 20.88
N TRP A 248 11.82 9.90 20.83
CA TRP A 248 10.78 8.89 20.79
C TRP A 248 9.46 9.52 20.34
N LYS A 249 8.80 8.90 19.37
CA LYS A 249 7.44 9.22 18.93
C LYS A 249 6.60 7.92 18.95
N PRO A 250 5.64 7.77 19.87
CA PRO A 250 4.75 6.60 19.86
C PRO A 250 3.88 6.60 18.59
N PHE A 251 3.45 5.41 18.16
CA PHE A 251 2.43 5.33 17.11
C PHE A 251 1.07 5.76 17.66
N GLU A 252 0.27 6.35 16.78
CA GLU A 252 -1.15 6.50 17.00
C GLU A 252 -1.79 5.10 17.03
N LEU A 253 -2.53 4.82 18.08
CA LEU A 253 -3.14 3.51 18.33
C LEU A 253 -4.57 3.51 17.78
N GLU A 254 -4.68 3.69 16.48
CA GLU A 254 -5.93 3.61 15.74
C GLU A 254 -6.03 2.26 15.04
N LEU A 255 -7.23 1.67 15.03
CA LEU A 255 -7.58 0.46 14.29
C LEU A 255 -8.78 0.72 13.40
N ARG A 256 -8.59 0.53 12.10
CA ARG A 256 -9.66 0.59 11.11
C ARG A 256 -10.14 -0.80 10.75
N SER A 257 -11.46 -0.96 10.67
CA SER A 257 -12.09 -2.23 10.33
C SER A 257 -13.41 -2.03 9.60
N ALA A 258 -13.78 -2.99 8.75
CA ALA A 258 -15.08 -3.05 8.10
C ALA A 258 -15.78 -4.38 8.40
N TRP A 259 -17.09 -4.31 8.59
CA TRP A 259 -17.90 -5.41 9.12
C TRP A 259 -19.16 -5.63 8.28
N LYS A 260 -19.59 -6.89 8.19
CA LYS A 260 -20.95 -7.23 7.76
C LYS A 260 -21.94 -6.69 8.82
N PRO A 261 -23.08 -6.10 8.42
CA PRO A 261 -24.12 -5.66 9.34
C PRO A 261 -24.55 -6.76 10.34
#